data_AF-A0A6L3MJ42-F1
#
_entry.id   AF-A0A6L3MJ42-F1
#
_cell.length_a   1.000
_cell.length_b   1.000
_cell.length_c   1.000
_cell.angle_alpha   90.00
_cell.angle_beta   90.00
_cell.angle_gamma   90.00
#
_symmetry.space_group_name_H-M   'P 1'
#
loop_
_entity.id
_entity.type
_entity.pdbx_description
1 polymer ?
#
loop_
_entity_poly.entity_id
_entity_poly.type
_entity_poly.pdbx_seq_one_letter_code
_entity_poly.pdbx_strand_id
1 'polypeptide(L)'
;TSGALDVSKVDPRVSKVLDLKTPTSKEDHRNLFSNLDHITSHDQIKFVICNREDYEWSKQQLEQFQLQDKVSTVWFSPAFAVEKGAVALPALARDLAQWILEDHLPVRFQLQLHKLLWNDESGR
;
A
#
# COMPACT_ATOMS: atom_id res chain seq x y z
N THR A 1 -3.90 8.23 4.79
CA THR A 1 -2.91 9.31 5.02
C THR A 1 -1.57 8.84 4.50
N SER A 2 -0.73 9.74 3.98
CA SER A 2 0.48 9.43 3.21
C SER A 2 1.66 8.86 4.01
N GLY A 3 1.50 8.53 5.29
CA GLY A 3 2.59 8.04 6.14
C GLY A 3 3.47 9.12 6.76
N ALA A 4 3.42 10.36 6.23
CA ALA A 4 4.39 11.42 6.55
C ALA A 4 3.97 12.37 7.69
N LEU A 5 2.70 12.35 8.10
CA LEU A 5 2.19 13.19 9.18
C LEU A 5 1.94 12.37 10.43
N ASP A 6 2.19 12.95 11.59
CA ASP A 6 1.93 12.34 12.90
C ASP A 6 0.44 12.00 13.06
N VAL A 7 0.16 10.74 13.42
CA VAL A 7 -1.20 10.25 13.66
C VAL A 7 -1.54 10.07 15.14
N SER A 8 -0.63 10.42 16.06
CA SER A 8 -0.80 10.24 17.52
C SER A 8 -2.02 10.93 18.11
N LYS A 9 -2.50 12.01 17.47
CA LYS A 9 -3.65 12.82 17.90
C LYS A 9 -4.94 12.50 17.13
N VAL A 10 -4.92 11.53 16.21
CA VAL A 10 -6.13 11.12 15.51
C VAL A 10 -7.08 10.43 16.49
N ASP A 11 -8.36 10.81 16.47
CA ASP A 11 -9.38 10.19 17.32
C ASP A 11 -9.38 8.66 17.12
N PRO A 12 -9.26 7.86 18.20
CA PRO A 12 -9.17 6.39 18.10
C PRO A 12 -10.35 5.71 17.41
N ARG A 13 -11.50 6.38 17.30
CA ARG A 13 -12.68 5.85 16.58
C ARG A 13 -12.52 5.91 15.06
N VAL A 14 -11.55 6.66 14.55
CA VAL A 14 -11.26 6.75 13.12
C VAL A 14 -10.35 5.58 12.70
N SER A 15 -10.82 4.80 11.73
CA SER A 15 -9.99 3.82 11.04
C SER A 15 -9.06 4.55 10.06
N LYS A 16 -7.76 4.36 10.26
CA LYS A 16 -6.68 4.97 9.47
C LYS A 16 -6.24 3.97 8.42
N VAL A 17 -6.08 4.45 7.19
CA VAL A 17 -5.32 3.75 6.15
C VAL A 17 -3.99 4.49 6.00
N LEU A 18 -2.90 3.87 6.44
CA LEU A 18 -1.55 4.45 6.38
C LEU A 18 -0.84 3.97 5.12
N ASP A 19 -0.46 4.90 4.24
CA ASP A 19 0.34 4.59 3.06
C ASP A 19 1.82 4.63 3.43
N LEU A 20 2.50 3.47 3.42
CA LEU A 20 3.96 3.44 3.51
C LEU A 20 4.53 3.61 2.11
N LYS A 21 5.36 4.64 1.95
CA LYS A 21 5.96 5.02 0.67
C LYS A 21 7.13 4.10 0.36
N THR A 22 7.07 3.45 -0.79
CA THR A 22 8.12 2.56 -1.29
C THR A 22 9.27 3.35 -1.93
N PRO A 23 10.47 2.76 -2.06
CA PRO A 23 11.65 3.47 -2.59
C PRO A 23 11.44 4.11 -3.97
N THR A 24 10.69 3.46 -4.87
CA THR A 24 10.45 3.99 -6.22
C THR A 24 9.68 5.33 -6.21
N SER A 25 8.88 5.58 -5.16
CA SER A 25 8.20 6.87 -5.00
C SER A 25 9.16 8.02 -4.74
N LYS A 26 10.40 7.76 -4.29
CA LYS A 26 11.40 8.72 -3.78
C LYS A 26 10.95 9.49 -2.54
N GLU A 27 9.82 9.10 -1.94
CA GLU A 27 9.23 9.72 -0.76
C GLU A 27 9.30 8.79 0.46
N ASP A 28 10.01 7.66 0.35
CA ASP A 28 10.22 6.69 1.43
C ASP A 28 10.90 7.30 2.65
N HIS A 29 11.83 8.24 2.43
CA HIS A 29 12.47 9.04 3.49
C HIS A 29 11.50 9.91 4.30
N ARG A 30 10.27 10.12 3.82
CA ARG A 30 9.22 10.87 4.53
C ARG A 30 8.33 9.98 5.38
N ASN A 31 8.46 8.65 5.30
CA ASN A 31 7.71 7.75 6.16
C ASN A 31 8.05 8.05 7.63
N LEU A 32 7.06 8.44 8.40
CA LEU A 32 7.20 8.63 9.83
C LEU A 32 6.88 7.32 10.53
N PHE A 33 7.88 6.45 10.69
CA PHE A 33 7.69 5.10 11.24
C PHE A 33 7.17 5.07 12.69
N SER A 34 7.35 6.15 13.46
CA SER A 34 6.72 6.27 14.79
C SER A 34 5.19 6.23 14.73
N ASN A 35 4.58 6.47 13.56
CA ASN A 35 3.15 6.27 13.36
C ASN A 35 2.72 4.80 13.60
N LEU A 36 3.63 3.83 13.43
CA LEU A 36 3.35 2.41 13.66
C LEU A 36 3.12 2.07 15.14
N ASP A 37 3.46 2.98 16.06
CA ASP A 37 3.15 2.86 17.49
C ASP A 37 1.75 3.40 17.83
N HIS A 38 1.09 4.05 16.88
CA HIS A 38 -0.20 4.71 17.05
C HIS A 38 -1.31 4.10 16.16
N ILE A 39 -1.02 2.98 15.51
CA ILE A 39 -2.01 2.17 14.78
C ILE A 39 -2.58 1.09 15.70
N THR A 40 -3.77 0.63 15.34
CA THR A 40 -4.56 -0.36 16.05
C THR A 40 -4.98 -1.48 15.11
N SER A 41 -5.53 -2.56 15.65
CA SER A 41 -6.09 -3.66 14.87
C SER A 41 -7.28 -3.26 13.99
N HIS A 42 -7.85 -2.07 14.16
CA HIS A 42 -8.91 -1.52 13.29
C HIS A 42 -8.37 -0.70 12.11
N ASP A 43 -7.08 -0.43 12.09
CA ASP A 43 -6.43 0.35 11.04
C ASP A 43 -5.96 -0.58 9.90
N GLN A 44 -5.41 0.02 8.85
CA GLN A 44 -4.90 -0.65 7.67
C GLN A 44 -3.60 0.00 7.23
N ILE A 45 -2.71 -0.78 6.62
CA ILE A 45 -1.50 -0.28 5.97
C ILE A 45 -1.59 -0.61 4.49
N LYS A 46 -1.14 0.29 3.63
CA LYS A 46 -1.10 0.08 2.19
C LYS A 46 0.28 0.42 1.63
N PHE A 47 0.76 -0.48 0.78
CA PHE A 47 1.93 -0.28 -0.07
C PHE A 47 1.47 -0.18 -1.53
N VAL A 48 1.93 0.87 -2.21
CA VAL A 48 1.78 0.99 -3.66
C VAL A 48 3.09 0.55 -4.29
N ILE A 49 3.08 -0.59 -4.98
CA ILE A 49 4.25 -1.29 -5.49
C ILE A 49 4.46 -0.95 -6.97
N CYS A 50 5.61 -0.42 -7.35
CA CYS A 50 5.92 -0.06 -8.73
C CYS A 50 6.76 -1.09 -9.49
N ASN A 51 7.48 -1.97 -8.79
CA ASN A 51 8.43 -2.94 -9.34
C ASN A 51 8.79 -4.02 -8.30
N ARG A 52 9.74 -4.90 -8.63
CA ARG A 52 10.18 -5.98 -7.73
C ARG A 52 10.93 -5.44 -6.51
N GLU A 53 11.72 -4.37 -6.67
CA GLU A 53 12.45 -3.73 -5.58
C GLU A 53 11.51 -3.19 -4.50
N ASP A 54 10.43 -2.51 -4.91
CA ASP A 54 9.37 -2.05 -4.00
C ASP A 54 8.68 -3.22 -3.29
N TYR A 55 8.45 -4.34 -3.99
CA TYR A 55 7.86 -5.54 -3.41
C TYR A 55 8.76 -6.14 -2.32
N GLU A 56 10.05 -6.35 -2.61
CA GLU A 56 11.00 -6.89 -1.63
C GLU A 56 11.15 -5.98 -0.42
N TRP A 57 11.24 -4.68 -0.65
CA TRP A 57 11.27 -3.69 0.43
C TRP A 57 10.01 -3.77 1.29
N SER A 58 8.83 -3.83 0.67
CA SER A 58 7.55 -3.90 1.39
C SER A 58 7.41 -5.20 2.19
N LYS A 59 7.90 -6.33 1.64
CA LYS A 59 7.99 -7.61 2.36
C LYS A 59 8.90 -7.49 3.59
N GLN A 60 10.06 -6.85 3.45
CA GLN A 60 10.96 -6.60 4.58
C GLN A 60 10.30 -5.72 5.66
N GLN A 61 9.56 -4.68 5.28
CA GLN A 61 8.85 -3.84 6.25
C GLN A 61 7.73 -4.59 6.97
N LEU A 62 6.98 -5.42 6.23
CA LEU A 62 5.95 -6.31 6.77
C LEU A 62 6.51 -7.20 7.88
N GLU A 63 7.63 -7.87 7.61
CA GLU A 63 8.31 -8.75 8.56
C GLU A 63 8.95 -7.97 9.71
N GLN A 64 9.74 -6.93 9.42
CA GLN A 64 10.46 -6.15 10.43
C GLN A 64 9.53 -5.57 11.51
N PHE A 65 8.36 -5.08 11.09
CA PHE A 65 7.40 -4.44 12.00
C PHE A 65 6.22 -5.34 12.38
N GLN A 66 6.20 -6.59 11.92
CA GLN A 66 5.10 -7.55 12.14
C GLN A 66 3.74 -6.91 11.82
N LEU A 67 3.63 -6.27 10.66
CA LEU A 67 2.49 -5.39 10.35
C LEU A 67 1.17 -6.17 10.30
N GLN A 68 1.19 -7.42 9.85
CA GLN A 68 0.02 -8.29 9.82
C GLN A 68 -0.64 -8.51 11.19
N ASP A 69 0.13 -8.38 12.27
CA ASP A 69 -0.36 -8.57 13.64
C ASP A 69 -0.78 -7.25 14.31
N LYS A 70 -0.41 -6.10 13.70
CA LYS A 70 -0.72 -4.76 14.21
C LYS A 70 -2.02 -4.19 13.67
N VAL A 71 -2.40 -4.55 12.44
CA VAL A 71 -3.53 -3.95 11.72
C VAL A 71 -4.50 -4.99 11.17
N SER A 72 -5.72 -4.56 10.86
CA SER A 72 -6.73 -5.45 10.26
C SER A 72 -6.30 -6.00 8.91
N THR A 73 -5.56 -5.21 8.12
CA THR A 73 -5.14 -5.58 6.78
C THR A 73 -3.90 -4.81 6.34
N VAL A 74 -2.96 -5.54 5.74
CA VAL A 74 -1.87 -4.97 4.94
C VAL A 74 -2.20 -5.16 3.46
N TRP A 75 -2.30 -4.07 2.72
CA TRP A 75 -2.63 -4.06 1.31
C TRP A 75 -1.38 -3.91 0.44
N PHE A 76 -1.20 -4.82 -0.50
CA PHE A 76 -0.24 -4.68 -1.59
C PHE A 76 -1.02 -4.32 -2.85
N SER A 77 -0.76 -3.14 -3.39
CA SER A 77 -1.44 -2.61 -4.57
C SER A 77 -0.44 -2.31 -5.67
N PRO A 78 -0.62 -2.81 -6.90
CA PRO A 78 0.27 -2.46 -8.00
C PRO A 78 0.01 -1.00 -8.40
N ALA A 79 1.10 -0.27 -8.64
CA ALA A 79 1.03 1.03 -9.29
C ALA A 79 0.73 0.83 -10.77
N PHE A 80 -0.11 1.70 -11.33
CA PHE A 80 -0.27 1.78 -12.77
C PHE A 80 -0.70 3.18 -13.19
N ALA A 81 -0.21 3.57 -14.36
CA ALA A 81 -0.74 4.67 -15.13
C ALA A 81 -1.88 4.12 -15.99
N VAL A 82 -2.98 4.86 -16.07
CA VAL A 82 -4.03 4.55 -17.05
C VAL A 82 -3.69 5.31 -18.32
N GLU A 83 -3.47 4.59 -19.41
CA GLU A 83 -3.43 5.25 -20.72
C GLU A 83 -4.85 5.63 -21.10
N LYS A 84 -5.07 6.93 -21.39
CA LYS A 84 -6.39 7.43 -21.76
C LYS A 84 -6.90 6.67 -22.98
N GLY A 85 -8.02 5.96 -22.81
CA GLY A 85 -8.69 5.23 -23.88
C GLY A 85 -8.38 3.72 -23.96
N ALA A 86 -7.51 3.20 -23.08
CA ALA A 86 -7.27 1.76 -22.97
C ALA A 86 -7.13 1.34 -21.50
N VAL A 87 -8.17 0.72 -20.96
CA VAL A 87 -8.11 0.10 -19.63
C VAL A 87 -7.63 -1.34 -19.79
N ALA A 88 -6.33 -1.55 -19.67
CA ALA A 88 -5.74 -2.88 -19.54
C ALA A 88 -5.22 -3.08 -18.12
N LEU A 89 -5.39 -4.29 -17.58
CA LEU A 89 -4.70 -4.68 -16.35
C LEU A 89 -3.20 -4.61 -16.60
N PRO A 90 -2.43 -3.86 -15.79
CA PRO A 90 -0.99 -3.75 -15.96
C PRO A 90 -0.33 -5.12 -15.74
N ALA A 91 0.73 -5.44 -16.50
CA ALA A 91 1.49 -6.68 -16.31
C ALA A 91 1.93 -6.84 -14.84
N LEU A 92 2.32 -5.74 -14.21
CA LEU A 92 2.69 -5.67 -12.80
C LEU A 92 1.60 -6.17 -11.85
N ALA A 93 0.30 -6.04 -12.18
CA ALA A 93 -0.76 -6.59 -11.33
C ALA A 93 -0.72 -8.12 -11.28
N ARG A 94 -0.41 -8.76 -12.41
CA ARG A 94 -0.26 -10.22 -12.48
C ARG A 94 1.02 -10.65 -11.78
N ASP A 95 2.13 -9.96 -12.03
CA ASP A 95 3.41 -10.26 -11.41
C ASP A 95 3.33 -10.12 -9.89
N LEU A 96 2.75 -9.03 -9.38
CA LEU A 96 2.58 -8.82 -7.94
C LEU A 96 1.69 -9.90 -7.30
N ALA A 97 0.60 -10.29 -7.96
CA ALA A 97 -0.26 -11.37 -7.45
C ALA A 97 0.51 -12.70 -7.40
N GLN A 98 1.31 -13.00 -8.42
CA GLN A 98 2.14 -14.19 -8.48
C GLN A 98 3.20 -14.18 -7.36
N TRP A 99 3.90 -13.06 -7.16
CA TRP A 99 4.92 -12.92 -6.12
C TRP A 99 4.34 -13.13 -4.71
N ILE A 100 3.16 -12.55 -4.43
CA ILE A 100 2.46 -12.73 -3.16
C ILE A 100 2.12 -14.22 -2.92
N LEU A 101 1.70 -14.94 -3.97
CA LEU A 101 1.39 -16.36 -3.88
C LEU A 101 2.64 -17.22 -3.65
N GLU A 102 3.72 -16.95 -4.39
CA GLU A 102 5.00 -17.68 -4.29
C GLU A 102 5.61 -17.57 -2.89
N ASP A 103 5.61 -16.36 -2.33
CA ASP A 103 6.17 -16.11 -1.00
C ASP A 103 5.16 -16.39 0.13
N HIS A 104 3.92 -16.77 -0.19
CA HIS A 104 2.84 -17.00 0.78
C HIS A 104 2.61 -15.83 1.76
N LEU A 105 2.70 -14.58 1.27
CA LEU A 105 2.62 -13.40 2.13
C LEU A 105 1.25 -13.27 2.81
N PRO A 106 1.19 -12.94 4.12
CA PRO A 106 -0.05 -12.69 4.85
C PRO A 106 -0.62 -11.29 4.55
N VAL A 107 -0.81 -10.96 3.27
CA VAL A 107 -1.30 -9.66 2.81
C VAL A 107 -2.56 -9.81 1.98
N ARG A 108 -3.21 -8.69 1.67
CA ARG A 108 -4.31 -8.63 0.72
C ARG A 108 -3.87 -7.88 -0.53
N PHE A 109 -4.23 -8.42 -1.68
CA PHE A 109 -4.03 -7.76 -2.97
C PHE A 109 -5.19 -6.80 -3.25
N GLN A 110 -4.90 -5.58 -3.71
CA GLN A 110 -5.92 -4.61 -4.09
C GLN A 110 -5.53 -3.87 -5.38
N LEU A 111 -6.45 -3.83 -6.34
CA LEU A 111 -6.32 -2.94 -7.50
C LEU A 111 -6.78 -1.53 -7.14
N GLN A 112 -6.16 -0.51 -7.74
CA GLN A 112 -6.65 0.87 -7.68
C GLN A 112 -7.89 1.01 -8.57
N LEU A 113 -9.04 0.48 -8.13
CA LEU A 113 -10.25 0.34 -8.95
C LEU A 113 -10.70 1.66 -9.59
N HIS A 114 -10.53 2.79 -8.91
CA HIS A 114 -10.92 4.10 -9.45
C HIS A 114 -10.19 4.45 -10.76
N LYS A 115 -8.92 4.03 -10.89
CA LYS A 115 -8.14 4.20 -12.11
C LYS A 115 -8.72 3.37 -13.27
N LEU A 116 -9.19 2.16 -12.98
CA LEU A 116 -9.80 1.29 -14.00
C LEU A 116 -11.21 1.75 -14.39
N LEU A 117 -12.01 2.20 -13.41
CA LEU A 117 -13.41 2.57 -13.62
C LEU A 117 -13.58 3.97 -14.23
N TRP A 118 -12.77 4.93 -13.78
CA TRP A 118 -12.89 6.34 -14.18
C TRP A 118 -11.65 6.86 -14.90
N ASN A 119 -10.73 6.00 -15.34
CA ASN A 119 -9.56 6.40 -16.14
C ASN A 119 -8.72 7.50 -15.45
N ASP A 120 -8.57 7.39 -14.12
CA ASP A 120 -7.85 8.34 -13.26
C ASP A 120 -8.42 9.78 -13.31
N GLU A 121 -9.72 9.93 -13.59
CA GLU A 121 -10.42 11.21 -13.58
C GLU A 121 -10.44 11.81 -12.17
N SER A 122 -10.04 13.08 -12.06
CA SER A 122 -10.04 13.79 -10.78
C SER A 122 -11.47 14.05 -10.28
N GLY A 123 -11.77 13.63 -9.05
CA GLY A 123 -13.05 13.89 -8.39
C GLY A 123 -14.13 12.82 -8.61
N ARG A 124 -13.76 11.63 -9.09
CA ARG A 124 -14.67 10.48 -9.24
C ARG A 124 -14.14 9.21 -8.58
#